data_AF-A0A2V3I5S2-F1
#
_entry.id   AF-A0A2V3I5S2-F1
#
_cell.length_a   1.000
_cell.length_b   1.000
_cell.length_c   1.000
_cell.angle_alpha   90.00
_cell.angle_beta   90.00
_cell.angle_gamma   90.00
#
_symmetry.space_group_name_H-M   'P 1'
#
loop_
_entity.id
_entity.type
_entity.pdbx_description
1 polymer ?
#
loop_
_entity_poly.entity_id
_entity_poly.type
_entity_poly.pdbx_seq_one_letter_code
_entity_poly.pdbx_strand_id
1 'polypeptide(L)'
;MSQVTTEQITDSLKQCMDPEVPLSIVDMGLIYGIDVSDNNDVNIKMTMTTKGCPLHDTMVDDVTRYTKKVPGVNNVQVDIVWDPPWSMDRMSDDAKAKMKGFGNQNTPAPINYETAMPQGVGKMVKQEDGSIMLANEHDQGFMVNQAIIDFWKSCNGKRKVTELVDLFAQQTGLQRNQVEKEVMQLIKQLNDGGLLVISNQTETPNVEFKKLN
;
A
#
# COMPACT_ATOMS: atom_id res chain seq x y z
N MET A 1 20.12 22.78 -32.62
CA MET A 1 20.05 21.97 -31.38
C MET A 1 19.15 20.79 -31.69
N SER A 2 19.50 19.58 -31.27
CA SER A 2 18.62 18.42 -31.49
C SER A 2 17.32 18.63 -30.70
N GLN A 3 16.18 18.39 -31.35
CA GLN A 3 14.88 18.50 -30.72
C GLN A 3 14.70 17.37 -29.72
N VAL A 4 14.25 17.70 -28.51
CA VAL A 4 13.92 16.70 -27.48
C VAL A 4 12.70 15.92 -27.95
N THR A 5 12.75 14.59 -27.85
CA THR A 5 11.60 13.75 -28.20
C THR A 5 10.82 13.35 -26.95
N THR A 6 9.51 13.11 -27.12
CA THR A 6 8.64 12.58 -26.07
C THR A 6 9.15 11.25 -25.52
N GLU A 7 9.79 10.42 -26.34
CA GLU A 7 10.42 9.17 -25.92
C GLU A 7 11.56 9.39 -24.92
N GLN A 8 12.42 10.39 -25.14
CA GLN A 8 13.52 10.70 -24.21
C GLN A 8 12.99 11.17 -22.85
N ILE A 9 11.92 11.96 -22.87
CA ILE A 9 11.25 12.40 -21.63
C ILE A 9 10.60 11.21 -20.94
N THR A 10 9.88 10.36 -21.68
CA THR A 10 9.25 9.16 -21.14
C THR A 10 10.27 8.22 -20.48
N ASP A 11 11.42 8.01 -21.13
CA ASP A 11 12.50 7.18 -20.59
C ASP A 11 13.08 7.75 -19.29
N SER A 12 13.26 9.07 -19.22
CA SER A 12 13.70 9.73 -17.99
C SER A 12 12.66 9.62 -16.88
N LEU A 13 11.37 9.78 -17.19
CA LEU A 13 10.27 9.68 -16.23
C LEU A 13 10.07 8.25 -15.72
N LYS A 14 10.48 7.20 -16.45
CA LYS A 14 10.49 5.83 -15.94
C LYS A 14 11.42 5.64 -14.74
N GLN A 15 12.40 6.52 -14.55
CA GLN A 15 13.28 6.51 -13.37
C GLN A 15 12.65 7.18 -12.15
N CYS A 16 11.53 7.89 -12.33
CA CYS A 16 10.76 8.49 -11.24
C CYS A 16 9.82 7.42 -10.68
N MET A 17 10.08 6.99 -9.45
CA MET A 17 9.29 5.99 -8.74
C MET A 17 8.35 6.64 -7.73
N ASP A 18 7.18 6.07 -7.56
CA ASP A 18 6.27 6.50 -6.51
C ASP A 18 6.81 6.09 -5.12
N PRO A 19 6.77 7.00 -4.12
CA PRO A 19 7.30 6.73 -2.79
C PRO A 19 6.42 5.79 -1.94
N GLU A 20 5.14 5.62 -2.27
CA GLU A 20 4.23 4.71 -1.56
C GLU A 20 4.21 3.32 -2.21
N VAL A 21 4.32 3.27 -3.53
CA VAL A 21 4.38 2.04 -4.31
C VAL A 21 5.65 2.07 -5.17
N PRO A 22 6.60 1.13 -5.03
CA PRO A 22 7.88 1.13 -5.77
C PRO A 22 7.68 0.73 -7.25
N LEU A 23 6.88 1.52 -7.96
CA LEU A 23 6.56 1.43 -9.38
C LEU A 23 6.81 2.80 -10.02
N SER A 24 7.18 2.75 -11.30
CA SER A 24 7.42 3.94 -12.11
C SER A 24 6.09 4.66 -12.36
N ILE A 25 6.10 5.99 -12.30
CA ILE A 25 4.90 6.82 -12.58
C ILE A 25 4.38 6.64 -14.01
N VAL A 26 5.27 6.28 -14.94
CA VAL A 26 4.92 5.96 -16.33
C VAL A 26 4.19 4.64 -16.38
N ASP A 27 4.70 3.64 -15.66
CA ASP A 27 4.14 2.29 -15.57
C ASP A 27 2.81 2.25 -14.81
N MET A 28 2.65 3.13 -13.82
CA MET A 28 1.39 3.35 -13.13
C MET A 28 0.34 4.05 -14.01
N GLY A 29 0.72 4.61 -15.16
CA GLY A 29 -0.18 5.35 -16.03
C GLY A 29 -0.61 6.69 -15.43
N LEU A 30 0.25 7.32 -14.61
CA LEU A 30 0.01 8.64 -14.03
C LEU A 30 0.27 9.76 -15.04
N ILE A 31 1.07 9.51 -16.07
CA ILE A 31 1.36 10.47 -17.15
C ILE A 31 0.28 10.35 -18.23
N TYR A 32 -0.47 11.43 -18.46
CA TYR A 32 -1.55 11.48 -19.45
C TYR A 32 -1.11 12.05 -20.79
N GLY A 33 -0.09 12.92 -20.77
CA GLY A 33 0.45 13.50 -21.99
C GLY A 33 1.77 14.19 -21.73
N ILE A 34 2.63 14.15 -22.74
CA ILE A 34 3.90 14.88 -22.79
C ILE A 34 3.86 15.66 -24.10
N ASP A 35 3.89 16.97 -24.02
CA ASP A 35 3.97 17.88 -25.16
C ASP A 35 5.34 18.55 -25.15
N VAL A 36 6.05 18.49 -26.27
CA VAL A 36 7.37 19.10 -26.43
C VAL A 36 7.28 20.15 -27.53
N SER A 37 7.47 21.41 -27.14
CA SER A 37 7.45 22.55 -28.06
C SER A 37 8.72 22.64 -28.91
N ASP A 38 8.69 23.37 -30.03
CA ASP A 38 9.85 23.64 -30.89
C ASP A 38 11.06 24.27 -30.16
N ASN A 39 10.82 24.95 -29.03
CA ASN A 39 11.86 25.54 -28.18
C ASN A 39 12.44 24.57 -27.13
N ASN A 40 12.08 23.28 -27.20
CA ASN A 40 12.36 22.26 -26.19
C ASN A 40 11.79 22.59 -24.79
N ASP A 41 10.67 23.31 -24.74
CA ASP A 41 9.84 23.42 -23.53
C ASP A 41 8.96 22.16 -23.42
N VAL A 42 8.83 21.61 -22.22
CA VAL A 42 8.15 20.34 -21.98
C VAL A 42 6.97 20.55 -21.04
N ASN A 43 5.78 20.27 -21.55
CA ASN A 43 4.53 20.32 -20.80
C ASN A 43 4.06 18.90 -20.50
N ILE A 44 3.99 18.55 -19.22
CA ILE A 44 3.59 17.22 -18.75
C ILE A 44 2.23 17.33 -18.08
N LYS A 45 1.25 16.58 -18.57
CA LYS A 45 -0.03 16.40 -17.89
C LYS A 45 0.01 15.10 -17.12
N MET A 46 -0.22 15.16 -15.82
CA MET A 46 -0.23 13.99 -14.96
C MET A 46 -1.43 13.98 -14.01
N THR A 47 -1.77 12.81 -13.47
CA THR A 47 -2.78 12.61 -12.44
C THR A 47 -2.13 11.98 -11.20
N MET A 48 -2.83 12.03 -10.07
CA MET A 48 -2.46 11.33 -8.84
C MET A 48 -3.50 10.26 -8.49
N THR A 49 -3.11 9.32 -7.61
CA THR A 49 -3.98 8.26 -7.10
C THR A 49 -4.98 8.77 -6.05
N THR A 50 -4.62 9.83 -5.30
CA THR A 50 -5.43 10.42 -4.22
C THR A 50 -5.48 11.94 -4.35
N LYS A 51 -6.58 12.59 -3.90
CA LYS A 51 -6.70 14.06 -3.85
C LYS A 51 -6.24 14.58 -2.48
N GLY A 52 -5.43 15.65 -2.47
CA GLY A 52 -5.10 16.40 -1.26
C GLY A 52 -3.93 15.90 -0.41
N CYS A 53 -3.01 15.07 -0.93
CA CYS A 53 -1.81 14.67 -0.20
C CYS A 53 -0.69 15.72 -0.37
N PRO A 54 0.03 16.11 0.71
CA PRO A 54 1.19 17.02 0.60
C PRO A 54 2.31 16.47 -0.28
N LEU A 55 2.28 15.17 -0.58
CA LEU A 55 3.23 14.47 -1.45
C LEU A 55 3.13 14.89 -2.93
N HIS A 56 2.03 15.52 -3.35
CA HIS A 56 1.86 15.94 -4.74
C HIS A 56 2.90 16.96 -5.18
N ASP A 57 3.24 17.90 -4.30
CA ASP A 57 4.22 18.95 -4.59
C ASP A 57 5.63 18.33 -4.78
N THR A 58 5.99 17.40 -3.91
CA THR A 58 7.22 16.60 -4.03
C THR A 58 7.25 15.80 -5.33
N MET A 59 6.13 15.16 -5.70
CA MET A 59 6.04 14.41 -6.95
C MET A 59 6.22 15.30 -8.17
N VAL A 60 5.61 16.48 -8.18
CA VAL A 60 5.76 17.46 -9.26
C VAL A 60 7.21 17.95 -9.35
N ASP A 61 7.87 18.19 -8.22
CA ASP A 61 9.29 18.56 -8.19
C ASP A 61 10.17 17.44 -8.76
N ASP A 62 9.94 16.19 -8.34
CA ASP A 62 10.68 15.04 -8.86
C ASP A 62 10.47 14.88 -10.37
N VAL A 63 9.23 14.91 -10.85
CA VAL A 63 8.91 14.84 -12.28
C VAL A 63 9.61 15.95 -13.06
N THR A 64 9.57 17.18 -12.55
CA THR A 64 10.28 18.33 -13.13
C THR A 64 11.78 18.09 -13.16
N ARG A 65 12.35 17.61 -12.06
CA ARG A 65 13.78 17.34 -11.90
C ARG A 65 14.27 16.24 -12.82
N TYR A 66 13.53 15.14 -12.96
CA TYR A 66 13.87 14.05 -13.88
C TYR A 66 13.79 14.54 -15.32
N THR A 67 12.72 15.23 -15.71
CA THR A 67 12.57 15.81 -17.06
C THR A 67 13.72 16.76 -17.42
N LYS A 68 14.14 17.63 -16.49
CA LYS A 68 15.27 18.55 -16.69
C LYS A 68 16.63 17.86 -16.85
N LYS A 69 16.77 16.58 -16.47
CA LYS A 69 18.01 15.81 -16.72
C LYS A 69 18.17 15.45 -18.20
N VAL A 70 17.10 15.51 -18.99
CA VAL A 70 17.18 15.19 -20.42
C VAL A 70 17.93 16.32 -21.14
N PRO A 71 19.03 16.02 -21.85
CA PRO A 71 19.85 17.02 -22.51
C PRO A 71 19.05 17.74 -23.61
N GLY A 72 18.99 19.07 -23.52
CA GLY A 72 18.29 19.91 -24.50
C GLY A 72 16.95 20.44 -24.01
N VAL A 73 16.41 19.95 -22.89
CA VAL A 73 15.22 20.50 -22.24
C VAL A 73 15.52 21.90 -21.73
N ASN A 74 14.63 22.84 -22.06
CA ASN A 74 14.77 24.24 -21.69
C ASN A 74 14.01 24.55 -20.40
N ASN A 75 12.70 24.40 -20.46
CA ASN A 75 11.81 24.59 -19.33
C ASN A 75 10.79 23.45 -19.25
N VAL A 76 10.29 23.21 -18.03
CA VAL A 76 9.40 22.09 -17.72
C VAL A 76 8.25 22.61 -16.90
N GLN A 77 7.03 22.31 -17.35
CA GLN A 77 5.80 22.63 -16.65
C GLN A 77 4.98 21.36 -16.48
N VAL A 78 4.55 21.12 -15.25
CA VAL A 78 3.80 19.92 -14.87
C VAL A 78 2.42 20.38 -14.40
N ASP A 79 1.38 19.85 -15.03
CA ASP A 79 -0.01 20.18 -14.75
C ASP A 79 -0.72 18.94 -14.19
N ILE A 80 -1.31 19.08 -13.00
CA ILE A 80 -2.07 18.00 -12.37
C ILE A 80 -3.52 18.08 -12.84
N VAL A 81 -3.92 17.11 -13.65
CA VAL A 81 -5.29 16.93 -14.11
C VAL A 81 -5.97 15.83 -13.31
N TRP A 82 -7.26 16.05 -13.01
CA TRP A 82 -8.10 15.08 -12.29
C TRP A 82 -9.16 14.44 -13.20
N ASP A 83 -9.26 14.92 -14.44
CA ASP A 83 -10.17 14.44 -15.45
C ASP A 83 -9.38 14.03 -16.71
N PRO A 84 -9.50 12.78 -17.18
CA PRO A 84 -10.23 11.67 -16.55
C PRO A 84 -9.62 11.24 -15.20
N PRO A 85 -10.38 10.59 -14.29
CA PRO A 85 -9.81 10.05 -13.06
C PRO A 85 -8.89 8.87 -13.35
N TRP A 86 -7.86 8.72 -12.53
CA TRP A 86 -6.97 7.56 -12.59
C TRP A 86 -7.69 6.26 -12.19
N SER A 87 -7.36 5.17 -12.88
CA SER A 87 -7.83 3.82 -12.58
C SER A 87 -6.74 2.80 -12.90
N MET A 88 -6.71 1.68 -12.17
CA MET A 88 -5.75 0.57 -12.37
C MET A 88 -5.73 0.01 -13.79
N ASP A 89 -6.79 0.23 -14.57
CA ASP A 89 -6.82 -0.17 -15.99
C ASP A 89 -5.73 0.53 -16.82
N ARG A 90 -5.29 1.72 -16.41
CA ARG A 90 -4.25 2.51 -17.11
C ARG A 90 -2.82 2.04 -16.84
N MET A 91 -2.62 1.12 -15.89
CA MET A 91 -1.30 0.56 -15.60
C MET A 91 -0.82 -0.31 -16.77
N SER A 92 0.49 -0.29 -17.05
CA SER A 92 1.15 -1.23 -17.96
C SER A 92 0.94 -2.68 -17.53
N ASP A 93 0.99 -3.65 -18.45
CA ASP A 93 0.89 -5.07 -18.09
C ASP A 93 1.99 -5.52 -17.12
N ASP A 94 3.22 -4.99 -17.24
CA ASP A 94 4.30 -5.22 -16.26
C ASP A 94 3.97 -4.64 -14.89
N ALA A 95 3.43 -3.43 -14.86
CA ALA A 95 3.00 -2.76 -13.63
C ALA A 95 1.84 -3.51 -12.98
N LYS A 96 0.85 -3.96 -13.75
CA LYS A 96 -0.25 -4.81 -13.28
C LYS A 96 0.29 -6.15 -12.77
N ALA A 97 1.26 -6.76 -13.44
CA ALA A 97 1.88 -8.00 -13.00
C ALA A 97 2.68 -7.82 -11.70
N LYS A 98 3.44 -6.73 -11.57
CA LYS A 98 4.15 -6.36 -10.34
C LYS A 98 3.19 -5.98 -9.23
N MET A 99 2.12 -5.24 -9.51
CA MET A 99 1.05 -4.91 -8.56
C MET A 99 0.31 -6.18 -8.11
N LYS A 100 0.08 -7.14 -9.02
CA LYS A 100 -0.41 -8.49 -8.67
C LYS A 100 0.61 -9.27 -7.84
N GLY A 101 1.91 -9.08 -8.08
CA GLY A 101 3.01 -9.64 -7.26
C GLY A 101 3.13 -8.99 -5.88
N PHE A 102 2.88 -7.68 -5.78
CA PHE A 102 2.74 -6.92 -4.54
C PHE A 102 1.43 -7.28 -3.81
N GLY A 103 0.36 -7.59 -4.55
CA GLY A 103 -0.86 -8.20 -4.03
C GLY A 103 -0.72 -9.70 -3.70
N ASN A 104 0.41 -10.31 -4.03
CA ASN A 104 0.77 -11.68 -3.69
C ASN A 104 1.82 -11.76 -2.56
N GLN A 105 2.14 -10.65 -1.90
CA GLN A 105 2.39 -10.72 -0.47
C GLN A 105 1.03 -10.85 0.22
N ASN A 106 0.54 -12.08 0.38
CA ASN A 106 -0.52 -12.42 1.34
C ASN A 106 -1.52 -11.29 1.68
N THR A 107 -2.22 -10.73 0.70
CA THR A 107 -3.56 -10.22 0.99
C THR A 107 -4.50 -11.36 0.72
N PRO A 108 -4.83 -12.22 1.73
CA PRO A 108 -6.06 -13.00 1.63
C PRO A 108 -7.16 -12.02 1.23
N ALA A 109 -8.09 -12.47 0.37
CA ALA A 109 -9.28 -11.74 -0.08
C ALA A 109 -9.76 -10.76 1.00
N PRO A 110 -10.13 -9.51 0.68
CA PRO A 110 -10.37 -8.45 1.66
C PRO A 110 -11.12 -9.06 2.83
N ILE A 111 -10.41 -9.22 3.94
CA ILE A 111 -10.91 -10.01 5.06
C ILE A 111 -12.24 -9.37 5.40
N ASN A 112 -13.33 -10.13 5.27
CA ASN A 112 -14.64 -9.62 5.61
C ASN A 112 -14.66 -9.47 7.13
N TYR A 113 -14.22 -8.30 7.60
CA TYR A 113 -14.04 -7.95 9.00
C TYR A 113 -15.36 -7.96 9.76
N GLU A 114 -16.50 -7.93 9.07
CA GLU A 114 -17.81 -8.14 9.66
C GLU A 114 -18.01 -9.59 10.16
N THR A 115 -17.22 -10.54 9.63
CA THR A 115 -17.32 -11.98 9.93
C THR A 115 -16.02 -12.59 10.46
N ALA A 116 -14.89 -11.90 10.31
CA ALA A 116 -13.59 -12.38 10.75
C ALA A 116 -13.50 -12.51 12.27
N MET A 117 -13.03 -13.67 12.73
CA MET A 117 -12.78 -13.97 14.13
C MET A 117 -11.27 -14.12 14.35
N PRO A 118 -10.57 -13.05 14.75
CA PRO A 118 -9.14 -13.11 14.99
C PRO A 118 -8.79 -13.87 16.27
N GLN A 119 -7.72 -14.66 16.20
CA GLN A 119 -7.13 -15.40 17.30
C GLN A 119 -5.67 -15.00 17.46
N GLY A 120 -5.31 -14.47 18.63
CA GLY A 120 -3.92 -14.19 18.98
C GLY A 120 -3.11 -15.49 19.10
N VAL A 121 -1.97 -15.54 18.42
CA VAL A 121 -1.01 -16.65 18.48
C VAL A 121 0.38 -16.10 18.82
N GLY A 122 1.22 -16.90 19.48
CA GLY A 122 2.55 -16.49 19.92
C GLY A 122 2.73 -16.41 21.44
N LYS A 123 3.87 -15.87 21.87
CA LYS A 123 4.31 -15.80 23.27
C LYS A 123 4.62 -14.35 23.67
N MET A 124 4.22 -13.98 24.88
CA MET A 124 4.61 -12.69 25.47
C MET A 124 5.99 -12.83 26.14
N VAL A 125 6.93 -11.99 25.73
CA VAL A 125 8.28 -11.92 26.26
C VAL A 125 8.48 -10.53 26.87
N LYS A 126 8.77 -10.48 28.17
CA LYS A 126 9.14 -9.23 28.85
C LYS A 126 10.66 -9.08 28.78
N GLN A 127 11.13 -7.96 28.25
CA GLN A 127 12.55 -7.62 28.17
C GLN A 127 13.06 -7.07 29.51
N GLU A 128 14.38 -7.08 29.69
CA GLU A 128 15.07 -6.62 30.91
C GLU A 128 14.80 -5.14 31.21
N ASP A 129 14.58 -4.32 30.18
CA ASP A 129 14.21 -2.90 30.28
C ASP A 129 12.73 -2.68 30.68
N GLY A 130 11.95 -3.74 30.88
CA GLY A 130 10.53 -3.66 31.24
C GLY A 130 9.57 -3.55 30.05
N SER A 131 10.10 -3.32 28.85
CA SER A 131 9.40 -3.40 27.57
C SER A 131 8.80 -4.79 27.32
N ILE A 132 7.64 -4.86 26.65
CA ILE A 132 6.96 -6.12 26.34
C ILE A 132 6.95 -6.37 24.83
N MET A 133 7.25 -7.61 24.46
CA MET A 133 7.34 -8.06 23.08
C MET A 133 6.44 -9.27 22.87
N LEU A 134 5.68 -9.30 21.78
CA LEU A 134 4.99 -10.51 21.32
C LEU A 134 5.89 -11.19 20.30
N ALA A 135 6.26 -12.44 20.55
CA ALA A 135 7.07 -13.23 19.63
C ALA A 135 6.23 -14.34 18.99
N ASN A 136 6.36 -14.50 17.68
CA ASN A 136 5.75 -15.61 16.96
C ASN A 136 6.60 -16.89 17.08
N GLU A 137 6.15 -18.00 16.49
CA GLU A 137 6.89 -19.28 16.50
C GLU A 137 8.22 -19.22 15.72
N HIS A 138 8.39 -18.23 14.84
CA HIS A 138 9.58 -18.00 14.03
C HIS A 138 10.58 -17.05 14.73
N ASP A 139 10.38 -16.78 16.02
CA ASP A 139 11.17 -15.86 16.86
C ASP A 139 11.19 -14.41 16.36
N GLN A 140 10.23 -14.01 15.51
CA GLN A 140 10.03 -12.60 15.16
C GLN A 140 9.23 -11.92 16.26
N GLY A 141 9.86 -10.96 16.92
CA GLY A 141 9.31 -10.19 18.03
C GLY A 141 8.77 -8.82 17.60
N PHE A 142 7.52 -8.52 17.93
CA PHE A 142 6.92 -7.20 17.79
C PHE A 142 6.86 -6.52 19.14
N MET A 143 7.48 -5.34 19.24
CA MET A 143 7.35 -4.48 20.43
C MET A 143 5.93 -3.96 20.53
N VAL A 144 5.30 -4.14 21.69
CA VAL A 144 3.89 -3.80 21.88
C VAL A 144 3.68 -3.07 23.21
N ASN A 145 2.60 -2.29 23.28
CA ASN A 145 2.17 -1.64 24.52
C ASN A 145 1.06 -2.46 25.22
N GLN A 146 0.65 -2.02 26.42
CA GLN A 146 -0.42 -2.68 27.19
C GLN A 146 -1.76 -2.75 26.45
N ALA A 147 -2.10 -1.73 25.64
CA ALA A 147 -3.33 -1.72 24.86
C ALA A 147 -3.34 -2.79 23.76
N ILE A 148 -2.22 -2.98 23.07
CA ILE A 148 -2.06 -4.01 22.03
C ILE A 148 -2.07 -5.41 22.66
N ILE A 149 -1.51 -5.56 23.86
CA ILE A 149 -1.56 -6.81 24.63
C ILE A 149 -3.00 -7.16 25.01
N ASP A 150 -3.76 -6.19 25.50
CA ASP A 150 -5.16 -6.38 25.90
C ASP A 150 -6.04 -6.73 24.68
N PHE A 151 -5.78 -6.05 23.56
CA PHE A 151 -6.40 -6.36 22.27
C PHE A 151 -6.05 -7.79 21.81
N TRP A 152 -4.77 -8.15 21.80
CA TRP A 152 -4.31 -9.48 21.38
C TRP A 152 -4.89 -10.59 22.27
N LYS A 153 -5.02 -10.36 23.58
CA LYS A 153 -5.71 -11.29 24.50
C LYS A 153 -7.21 -11.36 24.25
N SER A 154 -7.82 -10.27 23.81
CA SER A 154 -9.25 -10.22 23.43
C SER A 154 -9.53 -10.96 22.13
N CYS A 155 -8.54 -11.12 21.25
CA CYS A 155 -8.57 -11.96 20.06
C CYS A 155 -8.50 -13.45 20.43
N ASN A 156 -9.65 -14.03 20.78
CA ASN A 156 -9.76 -15.43 21.23
C ASN A 156 -10.33 -16.39 20.17
N GLY A 157 -10.47 -15.95 18.91
CA GLY A 157 -11.09 -16.72 17.83
C GLY A 157 -12.61 -16.89 17.93
N LYS A 158 -13.27 -16.28 18.92
CA LYS A 158 -14.73 -16.33 19.10
C LYS A 158 -15.41 -14.97 18.89
N ARG A 159 -14.67 -13.87 19.07
CA ARG A 159 -15.17 -12.52 18.87
C ARG A 159 -14.92 -12.05 17.44
N LYS A 160 -15.92 -11.40 16.85
CA LYS A 160 -15.80 -10.76 15.54
C LYS A 160 -15.03 -9.46 15.67
N VAL A 161 -14.38 -9.00 14.58
CA VAL A 161 -13.70 -7.69 14.57
C VAL A 161 -14.68 -6.56 14.91
N THR A 162 -15.93 -6.63 14.47
CA THR A 162 -16.97 -5.65 14.82
C THR A 162 -17.23 -5.53 16.32
N GLU A 163 -17.18 -6.65 17.05
CA GLU A 163 -17.30 -6.67 18.52
C GLU A 163 -16.05 -6.10 19.20
N LEU A 164 -14.87 -6.35 18.62
CA LEU A 164 -13.62 -5.76 19.11
C LEU A 164 -13.59 -4.25 18.90
N VAL A 165 -14.09 -3.76 17.77
CA VAL A 165 -14.23 -2.32 17.48
C VAL A 165 -15.18 -1.67 18.48
N ASP A 166 -16.31 -2.31 18.81
CA ASP A 166 -17.26 -1.77 19.78
C ASP A 166 -16.65 -1.68 21.19
N LEU A 167 -15.98 -2.75 21.65
CA LEU A 167 -15.27 -2.76 22.93
C LEU A 167 -14.21 -1.66 23.02
N PHE A 168 -13.42 -1.49 21.97
CA PHE A 168 -12.36 -0.50 21.95
C PHE A 168 -12.90 0.93 21.85
N ALA A 169 -14.03 1.13 21.15
CA ALA A 169 -14.73 2.42 21.11
C ALA A 169 -15.31 2.79 22.48
N GLN A 170 -15.86 1.82 23.21
CA GLN A 170 -16.35 2.04 24.57
C GLN A 170 -15.21 2.35 25.57
N GLN A 171 -14.03 1.73 25.43
CA GLN A 171 -12.89 1.97 26.31
C GLN A 171 -12.18 3.29 26.03
N THR A 172 -12.04 3.68 24.75
CA THR A 172 -11.30 4.88 24.35
C THR A 172 -12.17 6.14 24.30
N GLY A 173 -13.49 5.99 24.25
CA GLY A 173 -14.44 7.10 24.06
C GLY A 173 -14.38 7.73 22.66
N LEU A 174 -13.68 7.09 21.71
CA LEU A 174 -13.50 7.58 20.34
C LEU A 174 -14.68 7.15 19.45
N GLN A 175 -14.86 7.88 18.34
CA GLN A 175 -15.87 7.54 17.35
C GLN A 175 -15.58 6.19 16.68
N ARG A 176 -16.61 5.37 16.51
CA ARG A 176 -16.55 4.02 15.91
C ARG A 176 -15.76 3.96 14.60
N ASN A 177 -15.94 4.94 13.71
CA ASN A 177 -15.21 5.01 12.43
C ASN A 177 -13.70 5.22 12.58
N GLN A 178 -13.27 5.97 13.61
CA GLN A 178 -11.85 6.18 13.88
C GLN A 178 -11.23 4.93 14.51
N VAL A 179 -11.95 4.32 15.45
CA VAL A 179 -11.53 3.08 16.12
C VAL A 179 -11.46 1.92 15.14
N GLU A 180 -12.40 1.84 14.21
CA GLU A 180 -12.42 0.81 13.17
C GLU A 180 -11.13 0.82 12.35
N LYS A 181 -10.67 2.00 11.90
CA LYS A 181 -9.41 2.13 11.14
C LYS A 181 -8.20 1.68 11.96
N GLU A 182 -8.11 2.10 13.21
CA GLU A 182 -7.00 1.74 14.11
C GLU A 182 -6.99 0.23 14.40
N VAL A 183 -8.16 -0.36 14.69
CA VAL A 183 -8.33 -1.80 14.94
C VAL A 183 -7.99 -2.61 13.69
N MET A 184 -8.45 -2.18 12.51
CA MET A 184 -8.10 -2.84 11.25
C MET A 184 -6.59 -2.80 10.98
N GLN A 185 -5.96 -1.65 11.19
CA GLN A 185 -4.52 -1.51 11.01
C GLN A 185 -3.76 -2.42 11.99
N LEU A 186 -4.19 -2.48 13.25
CA LEU A 186 -3.58 -3.32 14.26
C LEU A 186 -3.71 -4.81 13.94
N ILE A 187 -4.90 -5.25 13.50
CA ILE A 187 -5.13 -6.63 13.06
C ILE A 187 -4.21 -6.98 11.90
N LYS A 188 -4.07 -6.07 10.92
CA LYS A 188 -3.17 -6.27 9.78
C LYS A 188 -1.72 -6.41 10.24
N GLN A 189 -1.25 -5.53 11.12
CA GLN A 189 0.13 -5.58 11.64
C GLN A 189 0.41 -6.87 12.41
N LEU A 190 -0.51 -7.31 13.26
CA LEU A 190 -0.36 -8.55 14.01
C LEU A 190 -0.47 -9.80 13.11
N ASN A 191 -1.31 -9.75 12.08
CA ASN A 191 -1.45 -10.85 11.12
C ASN A 191 -0.20 -10.99 10.24
N ASP A 192 0.32 -9.88 9.72
CA ASP A 192 1.58 -9.83 8.96
C ASP A 192 2.76 -10.31 9.83
N GLY A 193 2.76 -9.94 11.11
CA GLY A 193 3.74 -10.41 12.09
C GLY A 193 3.59 -11.87 12.52
N GLY A 194 2.61 -12.61 12.01
CA GLY A 194 2.35 -14.00 12.41
C GLY A 194 1.92 -14.15 13.87
N LEU A 195 1.41 -13.08 14.49
CA LEU A 195 0.92 -13.03 15.87
C LEU A 195 -0.60 -13.14 15.97
N LEU A 196 -1.30 -13.21 14.83
CA LEU A 196 -2.75 -13.25 14.78
C LEU A 196 -3.22 -14.07 13.57
N VAL A 197 -4.07 -15.06 13.82
CA VAL A 197 -4.70 -15.93 12.82
C VAL A 197 -6.17 -15.58 12.68
N ILE A 198 -6.69 -15.55 11.46
CA ILE A 198 -8.10 -15.21 11.20
C ILE A 198 -8.78 -16.44 10.59
N SER A 199 -9.64 -17.09 11.37
CA SER A 199 -10.41 -18.26 10.93
C SER A 199 -11.62 -17.81 10.11
N ASN A 200 -11.42 -17.41 8.86
CA ASN A 200 -12.51 -17.32 7.87
C ASN A 200 -12.04 -17.53 6.42
N GLN A 201 -11.04 -18.39 6.23
CA GLN A 201 -10.81 -19.02 4.93
C GLN A 201 -11.56 -20.35 4.94
N THR A 202 -12.74 -20.41 4.31
CA THR A 202 -13.13 -21.65 3.65
C THR A 202 -11.99 -22.02 2.72
N GLU A 203 -11.26 -23.06 3.09
CA GLU A 203 -10.38 -23.79 2.20
C GLU A 203 -11.15 -24.05 0.89
N THR A 204 -10.79 -23.36 -0.19
CA THR A 204 -10.95 -23.97 -1.50
C THR A 204 -9.89 -25.06 -1.57
N PRO A 205 -10.25 -26.36 -1.58
CA PRO A 205 -9.28 -27.43 -1.69
C PRO A 205 -8.50 -27.24 -2.98
N ASN A 206 -7.17 -27.27 -2.81
CA ASN A 206 -6.20 -27.38 -3.87
C ASN A 206 -6.70 -28.38 -4.93
N VAL A 207 -6.81 -27.92 -6.17
CA VAL A 207 -7.15 -28.75 -7.31
C VAL A 207 -6.12 -29.87 -7.38
N GLU A 208 -6.54 -31.08 -7.03
CA GLU A 208 -5.74 -32.29 -7.16
C GLU A 208 -5.49 -32.51 -8.65
N PHE A 209 -4.29 -32.16 -9.12
CA PHE A 209 -3.82 -32.54 -10.45
C PHE A 209 -3.69 -34.06 -10.47
N LYS A 210 -4.75 -34.68 -10.99
CA LYS A 210 -4.85 -36.09 -11.30
C LYS A 210 -3.61 -36.51 -12.09
N LYS A 211 -2.77 -37.36 -11.49
CA LYS A 211 -1.68 -38.07 -12.17
C LYS A 211 -2.24 -38.75 -13.40
N LEU A 212 -1.77 -38.36 -14.57
CA LEU A 212 -1.89 -39.15 -15.79
C LEU A 212 -0.78 -40.20 -15.75
N ASN A 213 -1.19 -41.47 -15.59
CA ASN A 213 -0.41 -42.63 -15.99
C ASN A 213 -0.53 -42.80 -17.51
#